data_AF-A0A940PFT7-F1
#
_entry.id   AF-A0A940PFT7-F1
#
_cell.length_a   1.000
_cell.length_b   1.000
_cell.length_c   1.000
_cell.angle_alpha   90.00
_cell.angle_beta   90.00
_cell.angle_gamma   90.00
#
_symmetry.space_group_name_H-M   'P 1'
#
loop_
_entity.id
_entity.type
_entity.pdbx_description
1 polymer ?
#
loop_
_entity_poly.entity_id
_entity_poly.type
_entity_poly.pdbx_seq_one_letter_code
_entity_poly.pdbx_strand_id
1 'polypeptide(L)'
;MAWSKFILRTFSFLIDLVIVYLPILLICVLLLDIPFKLSEIYGQVILIAYSVLASDIFNGRTLGKKLARMITVYQDGVKAPLVKKGMREVTKLLYFLPYAGPIFVMISLCLLKVTGKALHDYLGESEVILENAALEGELR
;
A
#
# COMPACT_ATOMS: atom_id res chain seq x y z
N MET A 1 13.77 16.22 3.09
CA MET A 1 12.79 15.40 3.84
C MET A 1 11.80 14.65 2.94
N ALA A 2 11.34 15.21 1.80
CA ALA A 2 10.44 14.51 0.87
C ALA A 2 11.07 13.28 0.17
N TRP A 3 12.37 13.36 -0.17
CA TRP A 3 13.09 12.30 -0.87
C TRP A 3 13.23 11.00 -0.06
N SER A 4 13.52 11.11 1.24
CA SER A 4 13.60 9.94 2.12
C SER A 4 12.24 9.28 2.32
N LYS A 5 11.16 10.06 2.46
CA LYS A 5 9.79 9.53 2.53
C LYS A 5 9.39 8.80 1.24
N PHE A 6 9.72 9.36 0.07
CA PHE A 6 9.48 8.70 -1.22
C PHE A 6 10.15 7.33 -1.28
N ILE A 7 11.45 7.27 -1.00
CA ILE A 7 12.25 6.04 -1.04
C ILE A 7 11.68 5.00 -0.08
N LEU A 8 11.47 5.36 1.19
CA LEU A 8 10.94 4.46 2.20
C LEU A 8 9.57 3.89 1.82
N ARG A 9 8.70 4.70 1.23
CA ARG A 9 7.38 4.27 0.79
C ARG A 9 7.44 3.28 -0.36
N THR A 10 8.30 3.52 -1.35
CA THR A 10 8.50 2.58 -2.47
C THR A 10 9.09 1.27 -1.97
N PHE A 11 10.13 1.31 -1.13
CA PHE A 11 10.73 0.10 -0.56
C PHE A 11 9.77 -0.68 0.33
N SER A 12 8.98 0.01 1.16
CA SER A 12 7.93 -0.63 1.96
C SER A 12 6.94 -1.40 1.10
N PHE A 13 6.50 -0.83 -0.03
CA PHE A 13 5.59 -1.51 -0.94
C PHE A 13 6.26 -2.70 -1.65
N LEU A 14 7.52 -2.56 -2.07
CA LEU A 14 8.31 -3.66 -2.64
C LEU A 14 8.47 -4.82 -1.67
N ILE A 15 8.66 -4.54 -0.37
CA ILE A 15 8.71 -5.57 0.66
C ILE A 15 7.39 -6.32 0.75
N ASP A 16 6.25 -5.62 0.76
CA ASP A 16 4.94 -6.26 0.80
C ASP A 16 4.70 -7.12 -0.46
N LEU A 17 5.18 -6.69 -1.64
CA LEU A 17 5.15 -7.50 -2.86
C LEU A 17 5.98 -8.79 -2.73
N VAL A 18 7.17 -8.71 -2.17
CA VAL A 18 8.04 -9.89 -2.00
C VAL A 18 7.50 -10.86 -0.94
N ILE A 19 6.92 -10.34 0.15
CA ILE A 19 6.44 -11.18 1.25
C ILE A 19 5.07 -11.80 0.94
N VAL A 20 4.21 -11.12 0.17
CA VAL A 20 2.82 -11.54 -0.05
C VAL A 20 2.59 -11.93 -1.49
N TYR A 21 2.79 -11.00 -2.42
CA TYR A 21 2.46 -11.22 -3.83
C TYR A 21 3.28 -12.35 -4.48
N LEU A 22 4.60 -12.33 -4.29
CA LEU A 22 5.50 -13.32 -4.91
C LEU A 22 5.23 -14.76 -4.43
N PRO A 23 5.10 -15.06 -3.11
CA PRO A 23 4.79 -16.41 -2.66
C PRO A 23 3.47 -16.94 -3.21
N ILE A 24 2.45 -16.08 -3.29
CA ILE A 24 1.15 -16.47 -3.86
C ILE A 24 1.31 -16.81 -5.34
N LEU A 25 2.02 -15.98 -6.11
CA LEU A 25 2.30 -16.25 -7.52
C LEU A 25 3.01 -17.60 -7.70
N LEU A 26 4.02 -17.90 -6.87
CA LEU A 26 4.75 -19.16 -6.91
C LEU A 26 3.87 -20.35 -6.53
N ILE A 27 3.03 -20.23 -5.49
CA ILE A 27 2.09 -21.29 -5.10
C ILE A 27 1.11 -21.58 -6.22
N CYS A 28 0.49 -20.54 -6.80
CA CYS A 28 -0.50 -20.71 -7.87
C CYS A 28 0.11 -21.36 -9.12
N VAL A 29 1.30 -20.93 -9.55
CA VAL A 29 1.94 -21.44 -10.77
C VAL A 29 2.60 -22.80 -10.55
N LEU A 30 3.35 -22.98 -9.47
CA LEU A 30 4.19 -24.18 -9.27
C LEU A 30 3.46 -25.33 -8.57
N LEU A 31 2.55 -25.03 -7.64
CA LEU A 31 1.89 -26.05 -6.83
C LEU A 31 0.46 -26.35 -7.30
N LEU A 32 -0.23 -25.37 -7.88
CA LEU A 32 -1.63 -25.49 -8.28
C LEU A 32 -1.84 -25.54 -9.80
N ASP A 33 -0.76 -25.38 -10.59
CA ASP A 33 -0.79 -25.37 -12.06
C ASP A 33 -1.81 -24.37 -12.65
N ILE A 34 -2.00 -23.23 -11.96
CA ILE A 34 -2.92 -22.17 -12.37
C ILE A 34 -2.23 -21.32 -13.45
N PRO A 35 -2.93 -20.98 -14.55
CA PRO A 35 -2.38 -20.12 -15.60
C PRO A 35 -1.82 -18.81 -15.03
N PHE A 36 -0.65 -18.39 -15.52
CA PHE A 36 0.06 -17.21 -15.01
C PHE A 36 -0.83 -15.97 -14.89
N LYS A 37 -1.61 -15.66 -15.93
CA LYS A 37 -2.56 -14.51 -15.93
C LYS A 37 -3.58 -14.56 -14.79
N LEU A 38 -4.07 -15.76 -14.44
CA LEU A 38 -5.04 -15.92 -13.37
C LEU A 38 -4.34 -15.85 -12.01
N SER A 39 -3.12 -16.39 -11.91
CA SER A 39 -2.24 -16.26 -10.75
C SER A 39 -1.90 -14.80 -10.44
N GLU A 40 -1.69 -13.96 -11.46
CA GLU A 40 -1.47 -12.52 -11.27
C GLU A 40 -2.68 -11.84 -10.61
N ILE A 41 -3.90 -12.15 -11.07
CA ILE A 41 -5.15 -11.63 -10.50
C ILE A 41 -5.29 -12.07 -9.05
N TYR A 42 -5.06 -13.35 -8.75
CA TYR A 42 -5.11 -13.85 -7.37
C TYR A 42 -4.09 -13.16 -6.47
N GLY A 43 -2.86 -13.00 -6.94
CA GLY A 43 -1.83 -12.26 -6.21
C GLY A 43 -2.26 -10.83 -5.91
N GLN A 44 -2.84 -10.12 -6.88
CA GLN A 44 -3.28 -8.73 -6.71
C GLN A 44 -4.42 -8.62 -5.69
N VAL A 45 -5.44 -9.48 -5.81
CA VAL A 45 -6.60 -9.51 -4.90
C VAL A 45 -6.16 -9.81 -3.47
N ILE A 46 -5.31 -10.82 -3.28
CA ILE A 46 -4.84 -11.20 -1.96
C ILE A 46 -3.91 -10.13 -1.38
N LEU A 47 -3.05 -9.49 -2.18
CA LEU A 47 -2.21 -8.38 -1.72
C LEU A 47 -3.04 -7.22 -1.17
N ILE A 48 -4.17 -6.90 -1.80
CA ILE A 48 -5.09 -5.85 -1.35
C ILE A 48 -5.80 -6.27 -0.08
N ALA A 49 -6.35 -7.49 -0.04
CA ALA A 49 -7.00 -8.03 1.15
C ALA A 49 -6.03 -8.03 2.35
N TYR A 50 -4.80 -8.49 2.14
CA TYR A 50 -3.71 -8.42 3.09
C TYR A 50 -3.45 -6.99 3.55
N SER A 51 -3.36 -6.02 2.63
CA SER A 51 -3.02 -4.64 2.98
C SER A 51 -4.10 -3.97 3.82
N VAL A 52 -5.38 -4.25 3.54
CA VAL A 52 -6.52 -3.79 4.34
C VAL A 52 -6.47 -4.41 5.74
N LEU A 53 -6.36 -5.74 5.82
CA LEU A 53 -6.34 -6.48 7.08
C LEU A 53 -5.14 -6.10 7.95
N ALA A 54 -3.94 -6.03 7.36
CA ALA A 54 -2.74 -5.61 8.06
C ALA A 54 -2.86 -4.16 8.56
N SER A 55 -3.38 -3.25 7.73
CA SER A 55 -3.65 -1.88 8.15
C SER A 55 -4.71 -1.79 9.25
N ASP A 56 -5.60 -2.76 9.39
CA ASP A 56 -6.59 -2.80 10.47
C ASP A 56 -6.00 -3.35 11.76
N ILE A 57 -5.36 -4.52 11.69
CA ILE A 57 -4.77 -5.24 12.82
C ILE A 57 -3.57 -4.49 13.40
N PHE A 58 -2.77 -3.82 12.56
CA PHE A 58 -1.53 -3.15 12.96
C PHE A 58 -1.62 -1.63 12.97
N ASN A 59 -2.81 -1.06 13.22
CA ASN A 59 -3.01 0.38 13.40
C ASN A 59 -2.41 1.22 12.24
N GLY A 60 -2.81 0.92 11.00
CA GLY A 60 -2.41 1.68 9.81
C GLY A 60 -1.13 1.19 9.11
N ARG A 61 -0.60 0.02 9.48
CA ARG A 61 0.71 -0.49 9.03
C ARG A 61 0.62 -1.84 8.31
N THR A 62 1.31 -1.98 7.19
CA THR A 62 1.66 -3.29 6.60
C THR A 62 3.01 -3.76 7.15
N LEU A 63 3.44 -4.98 6.81
CA LEU A 63 4.75 -5.49 7.27
C LEU A 63 5.90 -4.62 6.73
N GLY A 64 5.86 -4.26 5.44
CA GLY A 64 6.81 -3.32 4.85
C GLY A 64 6.82 -1.97 5.57
N LYS A 65 5.64 -1.44 5.93
CA LYS A 65 5.55 -0.15 6.64
C LYS A 65 6.06 -0.24 8.07
N LYS A 66 5.88 -1.38 8.76
CA LYS A 66 6.47 -1.63 10.08
C LYS A 66 7.99 -1.59 10.01
N LEU A 67 8.59 -2.27 9.02
CA LEU A 67 10.04 -2.27 8.84
C LEU A 67 10.57 -0.86 8.52
N ALA A 68 9.82 -0.08 7.76
CA ALA A 68 10.15 1.31 7.44
C ALA A 68 9.78 2.33 8.53
N ARG A 69 9.24 1.90 9.68
CA ARG A 69 8.74 2.77 10.78
C ARG A 69 7.78 3.86 10.31
N MET A 70 6.87 3.49 9.41
CA MET A 70 5.85 4.37 8.87
C MET A 70 4.45 3.93 9.31
N ILE A 71 3.56 4.91 9.46
CA ILE A 71 2.16 4.69 9.80
C ILE A 71 1.26 5.44 8.82
N THR A 72 0.15 4.80 8.43
CA THR A 72 -0.93 5.51 7.74
C THR A 72 -1.86 6.12 8.78
N VAL A 73 -2.07 7.43 8.70
CA VAL A 73 -3.06 8.17 9.47
C VAL A 73 -4.15 8.63 8.51
N TYR A 74 -5.41 8.51 8.91
CA TYR A 74 -6.55 8.98 8.14
C TYR A 74 -7.09 10.28 8.74
N GLN A 75 -7.80 11.09 7.97
CA GLN A 75 -8.40 12.33 8.49
C GLN A 75 -9.37 12.10 9.66
N ASP A 76 -10.04 10.95 9.70
CA ASP A 76 -10.92 10.54 10.81
C ASP A 76 -10.14 10.00 12.03
N GLY A 77 -8.81 10.09 12.03
CA GLY A 77 -7.91 9.52 13.04
C GLY A 77 -7.29 8.17 12.62
N VAL A 78 -6.56 7.52 13.53
CA VAL A 78 -5.82 6.27 13.23
C VAL A 78 -6.76 5.09 12.93
N LYS A 79 -7.98 5.11 13.48
CA LYS A 79 -9.00 4.07 13.29
C LYS A 79 -10.07 4.48 12.28
N ALA A 80 -9.67 4.74 11.03
CA ALA A 80 -10.66 4.92 9.96
C ALA A 80 -11.54 3.67 9.78
N PRO A 81 -12.78 3.83 9.30
CA PRO A 81 -13.64 2.71 8.93
C PRO A 81 -12.96 1.77 7.93
N LEU A 82 -13.23 0.46 8.05
CA LEU A 82 -12.66 -0.57 7.17
C LEU A 82 -12.94 -0.28 5.68
N VAL A 83 -14.09 0.33 5.37
CA VAL A 83 -14.45 0.75 4.01
C VAL A 83 -13.48 1.78 3.45
N LYS A 84 -13.09 2.81 4.21
CA LYS A 84 -12.08 3.81 3.77
C LYS A 84 -10.71 3.18 3.55
N LYS A 85 -10.29 2.27 4.45
CA LYS A 85 -9.06 1.47 4.29
C LYS A 85 -9.13 0.63 2.99
N GLY A 86 -10.28 -0.01 2.75
CA GLY A 86 -10.57 -0.77 1.55
C GLY A 86 -10.47 0.06 0.28
N MET A 87 -11.13 1.23 0.23
CA MET A 87 -11.10 2.13 -0.93
C MET A 87 -9.68 2.56 -1.31
N ARG A 88 -8.85 2.89 -0.30
CA ARG A 88 -7.43 3.21 -0.50
C ARG A 88 -6.67 2.04 -1.14
N GLU A 89 -6.86 0.83 -0.63
CA GLU A 89 -6.11 -0.33 -1.09
C GLU A 89 -6.61 -0.84 -2.45
N VAL A 90 -7.92 -0.83 -2.69
CA VAL A 90 -8.54 -1.16 -3.99
C VAL A 90 -8.10 -0.20 -5.08
N THR A 91 -7.86 1.08 -4.77
CA THR A 91 -7.32 2.05 -5.73
C THR A 91 -6.01 1.57 -6.37
N LYS A 92 -5.22 0.75 -5.66
CA LYS A 92 -3.96 0.21 -6.20
C LYS A 92 -4.17 -0.76 -7.36
N LEU A 93 -5.37 -1.34 -7.53
CA LEU A 93 -5.72 -2.12 -8.73
C LEU A 93 -5.55 -1.32 -10.01
N LEU A 94 -5.76 0.00 -9.96
CA LEU A 94 -5.54 0.87 -11.12
C LEU A 94 -4.10 0.75 -11.64
N TYR A 95 -3.13 0.48 -10.79
CA TYR A 95 -1.72 0.32 -11.16
C TYR A 95 -1.44 -0.96 -11.94
N PHE A 96 -2.32 -1.95 -11.85
CA PHE A 96 -2.16 -3.27 -12.48
C PHE A 96 -2.95 -3.40 -13.79
N LEU A 97 -3.59 -2.34 -14.27
CA LEU A 97 -4.28 -2.35 -15.56
C LEU A 97 -3.26 -2.53 -16.71
N PRO A 98 -3.46 -3.47 -17.65
CA PRO A 98 -2.47 -3.83 -18.67
C PRO A 98 -1.94 -2.66 -19.50
N TYR A 99 -2.81 -1.68 -19.81
CA TYR A 99 -2.47 -0.52 -20.65
C TYR A 99 -2.50 0.80 -19.88
N ALA A 100 -3.50 1.00 -19.02
CA ALA A 100 -3.66 2.24 -18.26
C ALA A 100 -2.85 2.26 -16.96
N GLY A 101 -2.42 1.10 -16.45
CA GLY A 101 -1.75 0.98 -15.16
C GLY A 101 -0.47 1.77 -15.04
N PRO A 102 0.44 1.70 -16.04
CA PRO A 102 1.65 2.53 -16.04
C PRO A 102 1.35 4.04 -15.93
N ILE A 103 0.25 4.52 -16.53
CA ILE A 103 -0.17 5.93 -16.43
C ILE A 103 -0.54 6.27 -14.99
N PHE A 104 -1.35 5.43 -14.32
CA PHE A 104 -1.72 5.64 -12.92
C PHE A 104 -0.52 5.53 -11.97
N VAL A 105 0.43 4.64 -12.25
CA VAL A 105 1.70 4.56 -11.50
C VAL A 105 2.48 5.86 -11.65
N MET A 106 2.65 6.36 -12.87
CA MET A 106 3.36 7.61 -13.13
C MET A 106 2.70 8.80 -12.43
N ILE A 107 1.37 8.93 -12.53
CA ILE A 107 0.61 9.96 -11.81
C ILE A 107 0.84 9.83 -10.30
N SER A 108 0.73 8.63 -9.74
CA SER A 108 0.92 8.39 -8.32
C SER A 108 2.34 8.72 -7.84
N LEU A 109 3.37 8.39 -8.61
CA LEU A 109 4.76 8.72 -8.30
C LEU A 109 5.03 10.23 -8.40
N CYS A 110 4.48 10.90 -9.40
CA CYS A 110 4.55 12.35 -9.53
C CYS A 110 3.87 13.06 -8.35
N LEU A 111 2.65 12.66 -7.99
CA LEU A 111 1.95 13.16 -6.82
C LEU A 111 2.77 12.91 -5.54
N LEU A 112 3.28 11.70 -5.36
CA LEU A 112 4.08 11.36 -4.19
C LEU A 112 5.34 12.22 -4.07
N LYS A 113 5.99 12.53 -5.20
CA LYS A 113 7.18 13.38 -5.24
C LYS A 113 6.87 14.86 -4.94
N VAL A 114 5.75 15.38 -5.44
CA VAL A 114 5.37 16.79 -5.33
C VAL A 114 4.68 17.10 -4.00
N THR A 115 3.73 16.26 -3.57
CA THR A 115 2.84 16.51 -2.43
C THR A 115 3.12 15.60 -1.23
N GLY A 116 3.92 14.55 -1.40
CA GLY A 116 4.14 13.52 -0.36
C GLY A 116 2.98 12.52 -0.22
N LYS A 117 1.92 12.65 -1.03
CA LYS A 117 0.75 11.76 -1.04
C LYS A 117 0.64 11.03 -2.37
N ALA A 118 0.43 9.71 -2.31
CA ALA A 118 0.19 8.90 -3.49
C ALA A 118 -1.28 9.02 -3.94
N LEU A 119 -1.60 8.58 -5.17
CA LEU A 119 -2.97 8.64 -5.69
C LEU A 119 -3.99 7.96 -4.75
N HIS A 120 -3.62 6.79 -4.21
CA HIS A 120 -4.45 6.06 -3.25
C HIS A 120 -4.61 6.78 -1.90
N ASP A 121 -3.66 7.63 -1.51
CA ASP A 121 -3.77 8.39 -0.27
C ASP A 121 -4.85 9.48 -0.38
N TYR A 122 -5.03 10.07 -1.56
CA TYR A 122 -6.10 11.04 -1.82
C TYR A 122 -7.48 10.39 -1.73
N LEU A 123 -7.66 9.25 -2.39
CA LEU A 123 -8.93 8.52 -2.35
C LEU A 123 -9.22 7.91 -0.97
N GLY A 124 -8.17 7.62 -0.21
CA GLY A 124 -8.28 7.15 1.17
C GLY A 124 -8.35 8.26 2.22
N GLU A 125 -8.30 9.54 1.84
CA GLU A 125 -8.20 10.69 2.76
C GLU A 125 -7.15 10.46 3.86
N SER A 126 -5.97 10.00 3.43
CA SER A 126 -4.93 9.50 4.33
C SER A 126 -3.58 10.15 4.06
N GLU A 127 -2.69 9.98 5.02
CA GLU A 127 -1.30 10.39 4.92
C GLU A 127 -0.41 9.32 5.53
N VAL A 128 0.81 9.20 5.02
CA VAL A 128 1.82 8.34 5.62
C VAL A 128 2.88 9.21 6.28
N ILE A 129 3.04 9.02 7.58
CA ILE A 129 4.01 9.73 8.40
C ILE A 129 4.99 8.75 9.02
N LEU A 130 6.14 9.28 9.45
CA LEU A 130 7.09 8.51 10.26
C LEU A 130 6.51 8.35 11.66
N GLU A 131 6.70 7.18 12.27
CA GLU A 131 6.21 6.87 13.60
C GLU A 131 6.64 7.91 14.66
N ASN A 132 7.90 8.34 14.62
CA ASN A 132 8.42 9.36 15.54
C ASN A 132 7.62 10.69 15.44
N ALA A 133 7.23 11.07 14.22
CA ALA A 133 6.44 12.29 14.00
C ALA A 133 4.97 12.12 14.42
N ALA A 134 4.46 10.89 14.44
CA ALA A 134 3.12 10.59 14.96
C ALA A 134 3.07 10.75 16.49
N LEU A 135 4.11 10.24 17.18
CA LEU A 135 4.24 10.33 18.63
C LEU A 135 4.42 11.78 19.12
N GLU A 136 5.16 12.60 18.37
CA GLU A 136 5.30 14.03 18.66
C GLU A 136 3.99 14.82 18.46
N GLY A 137 3.11 14.34 17.57
CA GLY A 137 1.79 14.92 17.33
C GLY A 137 0.72 14.53 18.35
N GLU A 138 0.86 13.37 19.01
CA GLU A 138 0.02 12.94 20.13
C GLU A 138 0.40 13.60 21.48
N LEU A 139 1.55 14.25 21.56
CA LEU A 139 2.03 15.04 22.71
C LEU A 139 1.66 16.55 22.62
N ARG A 140 0.80 16.93 21.66
CA ARG A 140 0.25 18.29 21.52
C ARG A 140 -1.24 18.34 21.82
#